data_AF-E9IP43-F1
#
_entry.id   AF-E9IP43-F1
#
_cell.length_a   1.000
_cell.length_b   1.000
_cell.length_c   1.000
_cell.angle_alpha   90.00
_cell.angle_beta   90.00
_cell.angle_gamma   90.00
#
_symmetry.space_group_name_H-M   'P 1'
#
loop_
_entity.id
_entity.type
_entity.pdbx_description
1 polymer ?
#
loop_
_entity_poly.entity_id
_entity_poly.type
_entity_poly.pdbx_seq_one_letter_code
_entity_poly.pdbx_strand_id
1 'polypeptide(L)'
;RLKEATEKRKQTIQQAEEHAKDALDSLKRMYNRIDEPGLEAAAHMKTAARRNIRKIMDDVDEAKKKYTEELQNSNVSERYWKQVQTARENFNEELQILFPNINIHDKKLSVSEEAFDLFVLHMYHKVNNLQKELEKLRTVSEVKVKAALRTTGEDTTQEKLDALINLATNQERLELEEKHSKQV
;
A
#
# COMPACT_ATOMS: atom_id res chain seq x y z
N ARG A 1 3.96 6.28 20.86
CA ARG A 1 2.81 6.79 20.08
C ARG A 1 2.61 6.03 18.76
N LEU A 2 3.43 6.19 17.71
CA LEU A 2 3.18 5.47 16.44
C LEU A 2 3.35 3.94 16.57
N LYS A 3 4.44 3.48 17.20
CA LYS A 3 4.68 2.05 17.46
C LYS A 3 3.56 1.37 18.27
N GLU A 4 3.07 2.02 19.32
CA GLU A 4 1.98 1.50 20.16
C GLU A 4 0.65 1.43 19.41
N ALA A 5 0.35 2.43 18.57
CA ALA A 5 -0.84 2.42 17.73
C ALA A 5 -0.80 1.30 16.69
N THR A 6 0.37 1.07 16.08
CA THR A 6 0.58 -0.04 15.13
C THR A 6 0.44 -1.40 15.80
N GLU A 7 1.01 -1.58 16.99
CA GLU A 7 0.92 -2.87 17.70
C GLU A 7 -0.50 -3.16 18.19
N LYS A 8 -1.20 -2.16 18.74
CA LYS A 8 -2.60 -2.30 19.12
C LYS A 8 -3.48 -2.64 17.92
N ARG A 9 -3.24 -1.98 16.78
CA ARG A 9 -3.93 -2.28 15.52
C ARG A 9 -3.70 -3.73 15.10
N LYS A 10 -2.46 -4.21 15.15
CA LYS A 10 -2.11 -5.60 14.81
C LYS A 10 -2.86 -6.62 15.69
N GLN A 11 -2.95 -6.35 17.00
CA GLN A 11 -3.69 -7.20 17.92
C GLN A 11 -5.20 -7.23 17.63
N THR A 12 -5.81 -6.06 17.39
CA THR A 12 -7.25 -6.00 17.04
C THR A 12 -7.54 -6.72 15.72
N ILE A 13 -6.64 -6.62 14.74
CA ILE A 13 -6.74 -7.35 13.47
C ILE A 13 -6.71 -8.85 13.70
N GLN A 14 -5.76 -9.33 14.49
CA GLN A 14 -5.61 -10.75 14.78
C GLN A 14 -6.84 -11.33 15.49
N GLN A 15 -7.40 -10.59 16.46
CA GLN A 15 -8.64 -10.98 17.15
C GLN A 15 -9.83 -11.03 16.19
N ALA A 16 -9.96 -10.06 15.29
CA ALA A 16 -11.02 -10.04 14.29
C ALA A 16 -10.92 -11.23 13.32
N GLU A 17 -9.71 -11.63 12.93
CA GLU A 17 -9.47 -12.80 12.09
C GLU A 17 -9.80 -14.12 12.79
N GLU A 18 -9.45 -14.26 14.07
CA GLU A 18 -9.83 -15.41 14.89
C GLU A 18 -11.35 -15.52 15.03
N HIS A 19 -12.03 -14.43 15.39
CA HIS A 19 -13.48 -14.42 15.52
C HIS A 19 -14.19 -14.74 14.19
N ALA A 20 -13.69 -14.22 13.06
CA ALA A 20 -14.22 -14.55 11.75
C ALA A 20 -14.03 -16.05 11.42
N LYS A 21 -12.88 -16.62 11.76
CA LYS A 21 -12.61 -18.05 11.57
C LYS A 21 -13.52 -18.93 12.42
N ASP A 22 -13.69 -18.60 13.69
CA ASP A 22 -14.55 -19.33 14.62
C ASP A 22 -16.02 -19.29 14.19
N ALA A 23 -16.50 -18.14 13.73
CA ALA A 23 -17.84 -17.99 13.19
C ALA A 23 -18.04 -18.86 11.93
N LEU A 24 -17.05 -18.87 11.03
CA LEU A 24 -17.13 -19.63 9.77
C LEU A 24 -17.05 -21.14 10.03
N ASP A 25 -16.23 -21.59 10.98
CA ASP A 25 -16.19 -22.99 11.41
C ASP A 25 -17.50 -23.41 12.10
N SER A 26 -18.12 -22.52 12.88
CA SER A 26 -19.43 -22.75 13.50
C SER A 26 -20.53 -22.86 12.46
N LEU A 27 -20.54 -22.00 11.43
CA LEU A 27 -21.49 -22.06 10.31
C LEU A 27 -21.32 -23.35 9.50
N LYS A 28 -20.09 -23.79 9.23
CA LYS A 28 -19.82 -25.09 8.59
C LYS A 28 -20.33 -26.27 9.41
N ARG A 29 -20.14 -26.24 10.74
CA ARG A 29 -20.69 -27.27 11.64
C ARG A 29 -22.22 -27.28 11.60
N MET A 30 -22.87 -26.12 11.62
CA MET A 30 -24.33 -26.03 11.49
C MET A 30 -24.81 -26.54 10.13
N TYR A 31 -24.11 -26.21 9.05
CA TYR A 31 -24.43 -26.68 7.70
C TYR A 31 -24.43 -28.22 7.63
N ASN A 32 -23.41 -28.86 8.19
CA ASN A 32 -23.28 -30.32 8.17
C ASN A 32 -24.32 -31.02 9.05
N ARG A 33 -24.76 -30.39 10.15
CA ARG A 33 -25.76 -30.94 11.07
C ARG A 33 -27.19 -30.90 10.55
N ILE A 34 -27.49 -30.07 9.54
CA ILE A 34 -28.85 -29.99 8.95
C ILE A 34 -29.30 -31.32 8.35
N ASP A 35 -28.35 -32.08 7.81
CA ASP A 35 -28.59 -33.36 7.14
C ASP A 35 -28.43 -34.58 8.06
N GLU A 36 -28.15 -34.37 9.35
CA GLU A 36 -28.08 -35.46 10.31
C GLU A 36 -29.48 -36.10 10.51
N PRO A 37 -29.58 -37.44 10.49
CA PRO A 37 -30.85 -38.15 10.62
C PRO A 37 -31.53 -37.95 11.98
N GLY A 38 -30.79 -37.48 13.00
CA GLY A 38 -31.34 -37.12 14.31
C GLY A 38 -32.04 -35.76 14.38
N LEU A 39 -31.99 -34.95 13.31
CA LEU A 39 -32.68 -33.66 13.27
C LEU A 39 -34.09 -33.84 12.68
N GLU A 40 -35.09 -33.97 13.56
CA GLU A 40 -36.51 -33.97 13.17
C GLU A 40 -36.98 -32.55 12.82
N ALA A 41 -36.89 -32.20 11.54
CA ALA A 41 -37.39 -30.95 11.01
C ALA A 41 -37.99 -31.19 9.61
N ALA A 42 -39.05 -30.45 9.30
CA ALA A 42 -39.70 -30.55 7.99
C ALA A 42 -38.72 -30.18 6.85
N ALA A 43 -38.83 -30.88 5.70
CA ALA A 43 -37.89 -30.74 4.58
C ALA A 43 -37.75 -29.29 4.06
N HIS A 44 -38.84 -28.51 4.09
CA HIS A 44 -38.82 -27.10 3.71
C HIS A 44 -38.01 -26.24 4.68
N MET A 45 -38.02 -26.55 5.99
CA MET A 45 -37.24 -25.85 7.00
C MET A 45 -35.74 -26.15 6.87
N LYS A 46 -35.38 -27.42 6.61
CA LYS A 46 -33.98 -27.81 6.34
C LYS A 46 -33.42 -27.09 5.10
N THR A 47 -34.24 -26.97 4.06
CA THR A 47 -33.88 -26.25 2.83
C THR A 47 -33.70 -24.75 3.07
N ALA A 48 -34.61 -24.12 3.81
CA ALA A 48 -34.50 -22.70 4.19
C ALA A 48 -33.26 -22.43 5.06
N ALA A 49 -33.00 -23.28 6.05
CA ALA A 49 -31.81 -23.19 6.90
C ALA A 49 -30.52 -23.31 6.09
N ARG A 50 -30.44 -24.28 5.16
CA ARG A 50 -29.28 -24.45 4.26
C ARG A 50 -29.03 -23.20 3.42
N ARG A 51 -30.08 -22.63 2.84
CA ARG A 51 -29.99 -21.40 2.02
C ARG A 51 -29.50 -20.22 2.86
N ASN A 52 -30.01 -20.07 4.07
CA ASN A 52 -29.62 -18.98 4.96
C ASN A 52 -28.17 -19.11 5.43
N ILE A 53 -27.73 -20.30 5.84
CA ILE A 53 -26.34 -20.54 6.23
C ILE A 53 -25.39 -20.28 5.06
N ARG A 54 -25.74 -20.76 3.86
CA ARG A 54 -24.93 -20.52 2.66
C ARG A 54 -24.82 -19.03 2.35
N LYS A 55 -25.93 -18.30 2.40
CA LYS A 55 -25.93 -16.84 2.22
C LYS A 55 -25.02 -16.14 3.23
N ILE A 56 -25.10 -16.52 4.51
CA ILE A 56 -24.26 -15.93 5.56
C ILE A 56 -22.78 -16.27 5.33
N MET A 57 -22.46 -17.49 4.87
CA MET A 57 -21.07 -17.84 4.50
C MET A 57 -20.57 -16.98 3.34
N ASP A 58 -21.38 -16.80 2.30
CA ASP A 58 -21.03 -15.96 1.15
C ASP A 58 -20.84 -14.49 1.58
N ASP A 59 -21.73 -13.95 2.44
CA ASP A 59 -21.64 -12.59 2.98
C ASP A 59 -20.35 -12.40 3.82
N VAL A 60 -19.95 -13.42 4.60
CA VAL A 60 -18.71 -13.41 5.40
C VAL A 60 -17.47 -13.47 4.50
N ASP A 61 -17.48 -14.27 3.44
CA ASP A 61 -16.37 -14.35 2.49
C ASP A 61 -16.21 -13.02 1.72
N GLU A 62 -17.31 -12.36 1.33
CA GLU A 62 -17.27 -11.03 0.72
C GLU A 62 -16.72 -9.98 1.69
N ALA A 63 -17.17 -9.99 2.94
CA ALA A 63 -16.66 -9.08 3.97
C ALA A 63 -15.16 -9.28 4.22
N LYS A 64 -14.69 -10.53 4.24
CA LYS A 64 -13.27 -10.87 4.37
C LYS A 64 -12.44 -10.37 3.19
N LYS A 65 -12.97 -10.47 1.96
CA LYS A 65 -12.31 -9.94 0.76
C LYS A 65 -12.14 -8.42 0.85
N LYS A 66 -13.22 -7.68 1.13
CA LYS A 66 -13.19 -6.22 1.29
C LYS A 66 -12.23 -5.79 2.40
N TYR A 67 -12.25 -6.49 3.54
CA TYR A 67 -11.33 -6.26 4.63
C TYR A 67 -9.86 -6.47 4.22
N THR A 68 -9.57 -7.52 3.44
CA THR A 68 -8.20 -7.80 2.95
C THR A 68 -7.73 -6.69 2.00
N GLU A 69 -8.59 -6.22 1.12
CA GLU A 69 -8.31 -5.09 0.21
C GLU A 69 -8.01 -3.82 1.00
N GLU A 70 -8.85 -3.46 1.98
CA GLU A 70 -8.63 -2.31 2.86
C GLU A 70 -7.38 -2.45 3.73
N LEU A 71 -7.06 -3.66 4.19
CA LEU A 71 -5.83 -3.92 4.93
C LEU A 71 -4.59 -3.70 4.06
N GLN A 72 -4.62 -4.16 2.80
CA GLN A 72 -3.54 -3.92 1.84
C GLN A 72 -3.40 -2.43 1.54
N ASN A 73 -4.51 -1.72 1.32
CA ASN A 73 -4.53 -0.27 1.06
C ASN A 73 -4.05 0.52 2.28
N SER A 74 -4.42 0.11 3.48
CA SER A 74 -4.03 0.79 4.71
C SER A 74 -2.57 0.54 5.12
N ASN A 75 -1.93 -0.51 4.58
CA ASN A 75 -0.49 -0.77 4.75
C ASN A 75 0.39 0.13 3.85
N VAL A 76 -0.21 0.89 2.94
CA VAL A 76 0.52 1.80 2.04
C VAL A 76 1.32 2.84 2.83
N SER A 77 0.76 3.42 3.90
CA SER A 77 1.47 4.38 4.74
C SER A 77 2.67 3.76 5.48
N GLU A 78 2.54 2.52 5.97
CA GLU A 78 3.65 1.82 6.63
C GLU A 78 4.74 1.44 5.62
N ARG A 79 4.37 1.04 4.40
CA ARG A 79 5.31 0.78 3.30
C ARG A 79 6.10 2.04 2.92
N TYR A 80 5.42 3.16 2.70
CA TYR A 80 6.10 4.42 2.43
C TYR A 80 6.96 4.88 3.61
N TRP A 81 6.50 4.70 4.84
CA TRP A 81 7.30 5.00 6.02
C TRP A 81 8.59 4.18 6.07
N LYS A 82 8.52 2.86 5.82
CA LYS A 82 9.70 1.99 5.73
C LYS A 82 10.66 2.45 4.63
N GLN A 83 10.14 2.81 3.45
CA GLN A 83 10.96 3.34 2.36
C GLN A 83 11.67 4.65 2.75
N VAL A 84 10.95 5.58 3.40
CA VAL A 84 11.53 6.83 3.90
C VAL A 84 12.59 6.56 4.97
N GLN A 85 12.33 5.61 5.87
CA GLN A 85 13.28 5.23 6.91
C GLN A 85 14.55 4.63 6.29
N THR A 86 14.43 3.67 5.37
CA THR A 86 15.58 3.11 4.66
C THR A 86 16.34 4.17 3.88
N ALA A 87 15.64 5.10 3.21
CA ALA A 87 16.31 6.20 2.50
C ALA A 87 17.09 7.12 3.47
N ARG A 88 16.59 7.36 4.68
CA ARG A 88 17.29 8.12 5.73
C ARG A 88 18.50 7.36 6.26
N GLU A 89 18.37 6.06 6.50
CA GLU A 89 19.46 5.20 6.95
C GLU A 89 20.59 5.16 5.92
N ASN A 90 20.27 4.89 4.65
CA ASN A 90 21.24 4.92 3.55
C ASN A 90 21.92 6.28 3.40
N PHE A 91 21.16 7.38 3.53
CA PHE A 91 21.74 8.73 3.48
C PHE A 91 22.68 9.00 4.66
N ASN A 92 22.34 8.51 5.85
CA ASN A 92 23.20 8.62 7.02
C ASN A 92 24.50 7.83 6.85
N GLU A 93 24.43 6.62 6.28
CA GLU A 93 25.60 5.82 5.91
C GLU A 93 26.48 6.54 4.87
N GLU A 94 25.89 7.09 3.81
CA GLU A 94 26.60 7.88 2.79
C GLU A 94 27.34 9.06 3.43
N LEU A 95 26.68 9.82 4.31
CA LEU A 95 27.30 10.93 5.02
C LEU A 95 28.41 10.48 5.97
N GLN A 96 28.26 9.35 6.64
CA GLN A 96 29.29 8.82 7.54
C GLN A 96 30.52 8.33 6.76
N ILE A 97 30.34 7.83 5.54
CA ILE A 97 31.45 7.49 4.63
C ILE A 97 32.17 8.75 4.13
N LEU A 98 31.43 9.79 3.75
CA LEU A 98 32.00 11.04 3.23
C LEU A 98 32.63 11.90 4.34
N PHE A 99 32.10 11.83 5.55
CA PHE A 99 32.49 12.65 6.69
C PHE A 99 32.75 11.80 7.95
N PRO A 100 33.75 10.90 7.94
CA PRO A 100 33.98 9.95 9.04
C PRO A 100 34.32 10.63 10.37
N ASN A 101 34.84 11.85 10.33
CA ASN A 101 35.28 12.61 11.49
C ASN A 101 34.24 13.66 11.96
N ILE A 102 33.10 13.79 11.26
CA ILE A 102 32.06 14.76 11.60
C ILE A 102 30.90 14.04 12.27
N ASN A 103 30.57 14.47 13.49
CA ASN A 103 29.35 14.02 14.14
C ASN A 103 28.14 14.77 13.56
N ILE A 104 27.49 14.16 12.56
CA ILE A 104 26.28 14.67 11.90
C ILE A 104 25.06 14.81 12.82
N HIS A 105 25.13 14.28 14.06
CA HIS A 105 24.08 14.44 15.07
C HIS A 105 24.28 15.64 16.00
N ASP A 106 25.43 16.34 15.92
CA ASP A 106 25.67 17.52 16.75
C ASP A 106 24.91 18.75 16.21
N LYS A 107 24.29 19.50 17.13
CA LYS A 107 23.54 20.73 16.81
C LYS A 107 24.40 21.85 16.21
N LYS A 108 25.72 21.80 16.43
CA LYS A 108 26.69 22.73 15.85
C LYS A 108 27.69 21.92 15.03
N LEU A 109 27.40 21.81 13.75
CA LEU A 109 28.27 21.15 12.79
C LEU A 109 29.44 22.10 12.46
N SER A 110 30.63 21.86 13.01
CA SER A 110 31.84 22.56 12.58
C SER A 110 32.41 21.80 11.37
N VAL A 111 32.06 22.25 10.17
CA VAL A 111 32.50 21.64 8.91
C VAL A 111 33.63 22.50 8.34
N SER A 112 34.71 21.90 7.84
CA SER A 112 35.70 22.65 7.07
C SER A 112 35.12 23.08 5.72
N GLU A 113 35.69 24.10 5.09
CA GLU A 113 35.22 24.58 3.78
C GLU A 113 35.25 23.47 2.72
N GLU A 114 36.30 22.63 2.75
CA GLU A 114 36.46 21.50 1.82
C GLU A 114 35.40 20.41 2.05
N ALA A 115 35.04 20.14 3.31
CA ALA A 115 33.99 19.18 3.63
C ALA A 115 32.60 19.73 3.26
N PHE A 116 32.41 21.05 3.34
CA PHE A 116 31.18 21.69 2.87
C PHE A 116 31.04 21.62 1.34
N ASP A 117 32.09 21.92 0.59
CA ASP A 117 32.08 21.81 -0.87
C ASP A 117 31.80 20.38 -1.34
N LEU A 118 32.43 19.39 -0.69
CA LEU A 118 32.16 17.97 -0.97
C LEU A 118 30.70 17.60 -0.67
N PHE A 119 30.12 18.12 0.42
CA PHE A 119 28.72 17.92 0.75
C PHE A 119 27.80 18.51 -0.32
N VAL A 120 28.03 19.77 -0.73
CA VAL A 120 27.25 20.44 -1.77
C VAL A 120 27.31 19.67 -3.08
N LEU A 121 28.50 19.21 -3.48
CA LEU A 121 28.69 18.40 -4.68
C LEU A 121 27.92 17.07 -4.61
N HIS A 122 28.02 16.34 -3.48
CA HIS A 122 27.29 15.10 -3.28
C HIS A 122 25.78 15.31 -3.34
N MET A 123 25.27 16.34 -2.67
CA MET A 123 23.85 16.69 -2.68
C MET A 123 23.36 17.07 -4.06
N TYR A 124 24.16 17.84 -4.82
CA TYR A 124 23.86 18.17 -6.21
C TYR A 124 23.73 16.91 -7.08
N HIS A 125 24.69 15.99 -6.98
CA HIS A 125 24.62 14.71 -7.69
C HIS A 125 23.42 13.86 -7.27
N LYS A 126 23.10 13.82 -5.97
CA LYS A 126 21.95 13.07 -5.44
C LYS A 126 20.64 13.61 -6.01
N VAL A 127 20.43 14.93 -5.98
CA VAL A 127 19.24 15.58 -6.54
C VAL A 127 19.13 15.31 -8.03
N ASN A 128 20.22 15.47 -8.77
CA ASN A 128 20.23 15.27 -10.22
C ASN A 128 19.95 13.80 -10.59
N ASN A 129 20.46 12.85 -9.82
CA ASN A 129 20.15 11.42 -10.00
C ASN A 129 18.67 11.12 -9.72
N LEU A 130 18.10 11.69 -8.66
CA LEU A 130 16.67 11.51 -8.35
C LEU A 130 15.77 12.12 -9.44
N GLN A 131 16.14 13.29 -9.99
CA GLN A 131 15.44 13.89 -11.12
C GLN A 131 15.45 12.98 -12.36
N LYS A 132 16.61 12.40 -12.71
CA LYS A 132 16.71 11.43 -13.81
C LYS A 132 15.87 10.18 -13.58
N GLU A 133 15.80 9.70 -12.34
CA GLU A 133 14.99 8.54 -11.99
C GLU A 133 13.49 8.82 -12.12
N LEU A 134 13.04 10.01 -11.71
CA LEU A 134 11.67 10.49 -11.92
C LEU A 134 11.33 10.58 -13.41
N GLU A 135 12.22 11.16 -14.22
CA GLU A 135 12.03 11.23 -15.67
C GLU A 135 11.95 9.84 -16.31
N LYS A 136 12.83 8.91 -15.90
CA LYS A 136 12.80 7.52 -16.38
C LYS A 136 11.48 6.84 -16.04
N LEU A 137 10.98 6.98 -14.80
CA LEU A 137 9.69 6.44 -14.38
C LEU A 137 8.54 7.00 -15.22
N ARG A 138 8.58 8.31 -15.52
CA ARG A 138 7.61 8.97 -16.40
C ARG A 138 7.65 8.37 -17.81
N THR A 139 8.82 8.27 -18.41
CA THR A 139 8.97 7.68 -19.76
C THR A 139 8.48 6.23 -19.80
N VAL A 140 8.82 5.41 -18.81
CA VAL A 140 8.37 4.01 -18.74
C VAL A 140 6.84 3.92 -18.60
N SER A 141 6.24 4.79 -17.79
CA SER A 141 4.77 4.87 -17.64
C SER A 141 4.11 5.24 -18.98
N GLU A 142 4.59 6.28 -19.64
CA GLU A 142 4.08 6.72 -20.95
C GLU A 142 4.22 5.62 -22.01
N VAL A 143 5.33 4.88 -22.03
CA VAL A 143 5.54 3.76 -22.95
C VAL A 143 4.57 2.62 -22.66
N LYS A 144 4.34 2.26 -21.39
CA LYS A 144 3.37 1.22 -21.00
C LYS A 144 1.95 1.58 -21.44
N VAL A 145 1.54 2.84 -21.23
CA VAL A 145 0.23 3.33 -21.70
C VAL A 145 0.15 3.27 -23.22
N LYS A 146 1.15 3.77 -23.95
CA LYS A 146 1.18 3.70 -25.42
C LYS A 146 1.16 2.26 -25.94
N ALA A 147 1.86 1.33 -25.29
CA ALA A 147 1.85 -0.09 -25.66
C ALA A 147 0.47 -0.72 -25.45
N ALA A 148 -0.18 -0.46 -24.32
CA ALA A 148 -1.54 -0.92 -24.03
C ALA A 148 -2.57 -0.34 -25.02
N LEU A 149 -2.41 0.92 -25.44
CA LEU A 149 -3.25 1.55 -26.45
C LEU A 149 -3.06 0.93 -27.85
N ARG A 150 -1.84 0.54 -28.22
CA ARG A 150 -1.52 -0.04 -29.54
C ARG A 150 -1.92 -1.51 -29.70
N THR A 151 -1.98 -2.27 -28.61
CA THR A 151 -2.29 -3.71 -28.66
C THR A 151 -3.78 -4.02 -28.74
N THR A 152 -4.66 -3.01 -28.64
CA THR A 152 -6.11 -3.25 -28.62
C THR A 152 -6.83 -2.31 -29.58
N GLY A 153 -7.23 -2.84 -30.73
CA GLY A 153 -8.33 -2.28 -31.51
C GLY A 153 -9.64 -2.41 -30.73
N GLU A 154 -10.41 -1.32 -30.72
CA GLU A 154 -11.84 -1.14 -30.38
C GLU A 154 -12.42 -1.57 -29.01
N ASP A 155 -11.84 -2.47 -28.22
CA ASP A 155 -12.43 -2.84 -26.91
C ASP A 155 -11.79 -2.09 -25.72
N THR A 156 -12.54 -1.13 -25.17
CA THR A 156 -12.14 -0.30 -24.01
C THR A 156 -12.63 -0.94 -22.70
N THR A 157 -11.73 -1.57 -21.96
CA THR A 157 -12.00 -2.18 -20.65
C THR A 157 -11.94 -1.13 -19.51
N GLN A 158 -12.75 -1.28 -18.46
CA GLN A 158 -12.82 -0.35 -17.32
C GLN A 158 -11.45 -0.05 -16.69
N GLU A 159 -10.59 -1.07 -16.55
CA GLU A 159 -9.22 -0.91 -16.03
C GLU A 159 -8.35 0.03 -16.88
N LYS A 160 -8.63 0.18 -18.19
CA LYS A 160 -7.94 1.14 -19.06
C LYS A 160 -8.38 2.56 -18.81
N LEU A 161 -9.67 2.76 -18.54
CA LEU A 161 -10.21 4.06 -18.16
C LEU A 161 -9.53 4.52 -16.87
N ASP A 162 -9.44 3.62 -15.89
CA ASP A 162 -8.79 3.89 -14.60
C ASP A 162 -7.28 4.17 -14.77
N ALA A 163 -6.58 3.47 -15.66
CA ALA A 163 -5.18 3.75 -15.95
C ALA A 163 -4.96 5.12 -16.63
N LEU A 164 -5.84 5.51 -17.55
CA LEU A 164 -5.80 6.82 -18.22
C LEU A 164 -6.14 7.96 -17.26
N ILE A 165 -7.16 7.77 -16.42
CA ILE A 165 -7.55 8.72 -15.36
C ILE A 165 -6.38 8.89 -14.40
N ASN A 166 -5.79 7.80 -13.90
CA ASN A 166 -4.64 7.88 -13.00
C ASN A 166 -3.43 8.58 -13.64
N LEU A 167 -3.21 8.42 -14.94
CA LEU A 167 -2.15 9.15 -15.65
C LEU A 167 -2.45 10.66 -15.70
N ALA A 168 -3.66 11.03 -16.11
CA ALA A 168 -4.09 12.42 -16.21
C ALA A 168 -4.08 13.12 -14.84
N THR A 169 -4.62 12.47 -13.81
CA THR A 169 -4.61 12.98 -12.43
C THR A 169 -3.18 13.13 -11.88
N ASN A 170 -2.27 12.21 -12.21
CA ASN A 170 -0.87 12.34 -11.81
C ASN A 170 -0.18 13.52 -12.52
N GLN A 171 -0.46 13.74 -13.81
CA GLN A 171 0.05 14.90 -14.55
C GLN A 171 -0.46 16.22 -13.97
N GLU A 172 -1.77 16.31 -13.69
CA GLU A 172 -2.38 17.49 -13.09
C GLU A 172 -1.83 17.77 -11.68
N ARG A 173 -1.63 16.74 -10.86
CA ARG A 173 -1.00 16.88 -9.54
C ARG A 173 0.42 17.44 -9.65
N LEU A 174 1.22 16.96 -10.59
CA LEU A 174 2.58 17.44 -10.84
C LEU A 174 2.59 18.91 -11.28
N GLU A 175 1.68 19.31 -12.16
CA GLU A 175 1.53 20.72 -12.57
C GLU A 175 1.13 21.62 -11.40
N LEU A 176 0.28 21.15 -10.51
CA LEU A 176 -0.11 21.86 -9.30
C LEU A 176 1.05 21.97 -8.31
N GLU A 177 1.83 20.91 -8.10
CA GLU A 177 3.03 20.91 -7.26
C GLU A 177 4.08 21.89 -7.81
N GLU A 178 4.31 21.91 -9.13
CA GLU A 178 5.20 22.91 -9.76
C GLU A 178 4.70 24.34 -9.59
N LYS A 179 3.39 24.58 -9.75
CA LYS A 179 2.79 25.91 -9.56
C LYS A 179 2.94 26.37 -8.11
N HIS A 180 2.68 25.49 -7.15
CA HIS A 180 2.87 25.78 -5.72
C HIS A 180 4.33 26.05 -5.38
N SER A 181 5.26 25.26 -5.93
CA SER A 181 6.69 25.43 -5.67
C SER A 181 7.29 26.69 -6.32
N LYS A 182 6.59 27.32 -7.27
CA LYS A 182 6.97 28.61 -7.90
C LYS A 182 6.31 29.82 -7.22
N GLN A 183 5.32 29.62 -6.36
CA GLN A 183 4.59 30.69 -5.64
C GLN A 183 5.06 30.91 -4.20
N VAL A 184 5.93 30.05 -3.68
CA VAL A 184 6.64 30.19 -2.40
C VAL A 184 8.05 30.67 -2.67
#